data_AF-A0A973TRB7-F1
#
_entry.id   AF-A0A973TRB7-F1
#
_cell.length_a   1.000
_cell.length_b   1.000
_cell.length_c   1.000
_cell.angle_alpha   90.00
_cell.angle_beta   90.00
_cell.angle_gamma   90.00
#
_symmetry.space_group_name_H-M   'P 1'
#
loop_
_entity.id
_entity.type
_entity.pdbx_description
1 polymer ?
#
loop_
_entity_poly.entity_id
_entity_poly.type
_entity_poly.pdbx_seq_one_letter_code
_entity_poly.pdbx_strand_id
1 'polypeptide(L)' 'MIPSLRRKLEALLERREEVERLLADPGTIADADRFRDLSREFSQLEPVATALAAERQ' A
#
# COMPACT_ATOMS: atom_id res chain seq x y z
N MET A 1 11.48 -18.91 -2.20
CA MET A 1 11.70 -17.44 -2.34
C MET A 1 12.87 -16.98 -1.46
N ILE A 2 13.60 -15.93 -1.83
CA ILE A 2 14.71 -15.37 -1.04
C ILE A 2 14.14 -14.67 0.21
N PRO A 3 14.62 -14.92 1.44
CA PRO A 3 14.05 -14.34 2.66
C PRO A 3 13.97 -12.80 2.65
N SER A 4 14.90 -12.14 1.95
CA SER A 4 14.93 -10.69 1.76
C SER A 4 13.78 -10.16 0.90
N LEU A 5 13.25 -10.96 -0.03
CA LEU A 5 12.12 -10.55 -0.87
C LEU A 5 10.82 -10.59 -0.07
N ARG A 6 10.61 -11.62 0.76
CA ARG A 6 9.44 -11.71 1.66
C ARG A 6 9.35 -10.50 2.58
N ARG A 7 10.45 -10.16 3.26
CA ARG A 7 10.50 -9.01 4.16
C ARG A 7 10.21 -7.68 3.46
N LYS A 8 10.65 -7.52 2.21
CA LYS A 8 10.35 -6.33 1.40
C LYS A 8 8.86 -6.26 1.04
N LEU A 9 8.25 -7.39 0.67
CA LEU A 9 6.81 -7.45 0.36
C LEU A 9 5.97 -7.16 1.62
N GLU A 10 6.37 -7.68 2.79
CA GLU A 10 5.72 -7.38 4.07
C GLU A 10 5.76 -5.88 4.40
N ALA A 11 6.93 -5.25 4.27
CA ALA A 11 7.06 -3.81 4.50
C ALA A 11 6.21 -2.96 3.54
N LEU A 12 6.11 -3.39 2.27
CA LEU A 12 5.26 -2.73 1.28
C LEU A 12 3.77 -2.93 1.56
N LEU A 13 3.38 -4.09 2.13
CA LEU A 13 2.01 -4.32 2.58
C LEU A 13 1.66 -3.44 3.78
N GLU A 14 2.53 -3.35 4.78
CA GLU A 14 2.34 -2.45 5.93
C GLU A 14 2.14 -1.00 5.47
N ARG A 15 2.93 -0.56 4.48
CA ARG A 15 2.79 0.77 3.89
C ARG A 15 1.45 0.95 3.18
N ARG A 16 0.99 -0.06 2.45
CA ARG A 16 -0.31 -0.02 1.75
C ARG A 16 -1.47 0.16 2.74
N GLU A 17 -1.45 -0.59 3.85
CA GLU A 17 -2.46 -0.46 4.90
C GLU A 17 -2.41 0.91 5.60
N GLU A 18 -1.22 1.48 5.76
CA GLU A 18 -1.06 2.84 6.29
C GLU A 18 -1.68 3.88 5.35
N VAL A 19 -1.38 3.79 4.05
CA VAL A 19 -1.95 4.69 3.05
C VAL A 19 -3.46 4.56 2.97
N GLU A 20 -4.01 3.34 3.09
CA GLU A 20 -5.46 3.11 3.17
C GLU A 20 -6.09 3.85 4.34
N ARG A 21 -5.48 3.77 5.53
CA ARG A 21 -5.94 4.51 6.72
C ARG A 21 -5.87 6.02 6.51
N LEU A 22 -4.82 6.52 5.86
CA LEU A 22 -4.71 7.94 5.53
C LEU A 22 -5.77 8.37 4.52
N LEU A 23 -6.10 7.56 3.52
CA LEU A 23 -7.17 7.86 2.57
C LEU A 23 -8.57 7.88 3.21
N ALA A 24 -8.75 7.14 4.31
CA ALA A 24 -9.98 7.17 5.11
C ALA A 24 -10.04 8.35 6.10
N ASP A 25 -8.94 9.08 6.30
CA ASP A 25 -8.88 10.22 7.20
C ASP A 25 -9.64 11.44 6.63
N PRO A 26 -10.60 12.03 7.38
CA PRO A 26 -11.35 13.20 6.91
C PRO A 26 -10.49 14.41 6.55
N GLY A 27 -9.36 14.61 7.23
CA GLY A 27 -8.42 15.69 6.93
C GLY A 27 -7.74 15.49 5.57
N THR A 28 -7.40 14.24 5.25
CA THR A 28 -6.88 13.87 3.93
C THR A 28 -7.96 13.99 2.85
N ILE A 29 -9.20 13.56 3.11
CA ILE A 29 -10.32 13.69 2.16
C ILE A 29 -10.62 15.16 1.84
N ALA A 30 -10.45 16.05 2.82
CA ALA A 30 -10.63 17.50 2.65
C ALA A 30 -9.50 18.17 1.84
N ASP A 31 -8.33 17.53 1.70
CA ASP A 31 -7.18 18.02 0.93
C ASP A 31 -7.05 17.24 -0.39
N ALA A 32 -7.52 17.86 -1.48
CA ALA A 32 -7.60 17.22 -2.79
C ALA A 32 -6.24 16.87 -3.41
N ASP A 33 -5.16 17.56 -3.04
CA ASP A 33 -3.82 17.26 -3.56
C ASP A 33 -3.23 16.07 -2.79
N ARG A 34 -3.32 16.11 -1.46
CA ARG A 34 -2.88 15.01 -0.59
C ARG A 34 -3.64 13.72 -0.86
N PHE A 35 -4.96 13.78 -1.04
CA PHE A 35 -5.77 12.62 -1.40
C PHE A 35 -5.32 12.00 -2.73
N ARG A 36 -4.97 12.83 -3.71
CA ARG A 36 -4.57 12.38 -5.04
C ARG A 36 -3.19 11.73 -5.03
N ASP A 37 -2.27 12.26 -4.25
CA ASP A 37 -0.92 11.70 -4.07
C ASP A 37 -0.99 10.35 -3.35
N LEU A 38 -1.74 10.27 -2.25
CA LEU A 38 -1.94 9.01 -1.52
C LEU A 38 -2.70 7.97 -2.36
N SER A 39 -3.67 8.39 -3.18
CA SER A 39 -4.37 7.48 -4.08
C SER A 39 -3.42 6.88 -5.12
N ARG A 40 -2.50 7.68 -5.66
CA ARG A 40 -1.47 7.19 -6.59
C ARG A 40 -0.52 6.21 -5.91
N GLU A 41 -0.07 6.53 -4.69
CA GLU A 41 0.79 5.65 -3.90
C GLU A 41 0.08 4.31 -3.63
N PHE A 42 -1.19 4.34 -3.20
CA PHE A 42 -1.99 3.14 -2.94
C PHE A 42 -2.12 2.25 -4.18
N SER A 43 -2.41 2.82 -5.36
CA SER A 43 -2.48 2.06 -6.61
C SER A 43 -1.14 1.45 -7.03
N GLN A 44 -0.02 2.11 -6.75
CA GLN A 44 1.31 1.57 -7.04
C GLN A 44 1.68 0.38 -6.12
N LEU A 45 1.05 0.27 -4.96
CA LEU A 45 1.27 -0.81 -4.00
C LEU A 45 0.37 -2.04 -4.24
N GLU A 46 -0.62 -1.95 -5.14
CA GLU A 46 -1.52 -3.07 -5.47
C GLU A 46 -0.78 -4.32 -6.00
N PRO A 47 0.20 -4.19 -6.92
CA PRO A 47 0.97 -5.34 -7.42
C PRO A 47 1.72 -6.10 -6.33
N VAL A 48 2.07 -5.42 -5.22
CA VAL A 48 2.74 -6.02 -4.06
C VAL A 48 1.79 -6.94 -3.30
N ALA A 49 0.55 -6.47 -3.07
CA ALA A 49 -0.49 -7.29 -2.44
C ALA A 49 -0.77 -8.55 -3.29
N THR A 50 -0.84 -8.37 -4.61
CA THR A 50 -1.01 -9.47 -5.57
C THR A 50 0.17 -10.45 -5.55
N ALA A 51 1.41 -9.96 -5.52
CA ALA A 51 2.61 -10.80 -5.45
C ALA A 51 2.68 -11.61 -4.15
N LEU A 52 2.30 -11.03 -3.01
CA LEU A 52 2.26 -11.75 -1.73
C LEU A 52 1.11 -12.77 -1.68
N ALA A 53 -0.05 -12.46 -2.26
CA ALA A 53 -1.18 -13.39 -2.35
C ALA A 53 -0.83 -14.63 -3.20
N ALA A 54 -0.09 -14.44 -4.30
CA ALA A 54 0.39 -15.53 -5.15
C ALA A 54 1.38 -16.47 -4.44
N GLU A 55 2.16 -15.99 -3.47
CA GLU A 55 3.07 -16.81 -2.65
C GLU A 55 2.36 -17.67 -1.59
N ARG A 56 1.08 -17.42 -1.31
CA ARG A 56 0.29 -18.21 -0.33
C ARG A 56 -0.43 -19.41 -0.97
N GLN A 57 -0.33 -19.59 -2.29
CA GLN A 57 -0.81 -20.77 -3.04
C GLN A 57 0.34 -21.75 -3.30
#